data_AF-A0A3S5D024-F1
#
_entry.id   AF-A0A3S5D024-F1
#
_cell.length_a   1.000
_cell.length_b   1.000
_cell.length_c   1.000
_cell.angle_alpha   90.00
_cell.angle_beta   90.00
_cell.angle_gamma   90.00
#
_symmetry.space_group_name_H-M   'P 1'
#
loop_
_entity.id
_entity.type
_entity.pdbx_description
1 polymer ?
#
loop_
_entity_poly.entity_id
_entity_poly.type
_entity_poly.pdbx_seq_one_letter_code
_entity_poly.pdbx_strand_id
1 'polypeptide(L)' 'MNAPEVFDQRAEDGVVVLLSENPPAEHAEGARKAATLCPAMAIRIEE' A
#
# COMPACT_ATOMS: atom_id res chain seq x y z
N MET A 1 5.03 -8.21 2.91
CA MET A 1 4.32 -7.06 2.32
C MET A 1 2.96 -6.95 2.99
N ASN A 2 2.52 -5.77 3.43
CA ASN A 2 1.17 -5.58 3.98
C ASN A 2 0.25 -5.18 2.82
N ALA A 3 -0.93 -5.79 2.74
CA ALA A 3 -1.88 -5.64 1.63
C ALA A 3 -1.24 -5.82 0.22
N PRO A 4 -0.66 -7.00 -0.10
CA PRO A 4 -0.11 -7.27 -1.43
C PRO A 4 -1.14 -7.13 -2.57
N GLU A 5 -2.42 -7.26 -2.26
CA GLU A 5 -3.54 -7.10 -3.20
C GLU A 5 -3.85 -5.62 -3.52
N VAL A 6 -3.27 -4.68 -2.75
CA VAL A 6 -3.49 -3.22 -2.88
C VAL A 6 -2.22 -2.51 -3.32
N PHE A 7 -1.06 -2.98 -2.86
CA PHE A 7 0.24 -2.41 -3.19
C PHE A 7 1.18 -3.48 -3.69
N ASP A 8 1.92 -3.15 -4.74
CA ASP A 8 3.09 -3.91 -5.17
C ASP A 8 4.36 -3.06 -5.00
N GLN A 9 5.52 -3.69 -5.09
CA GLN A 9 6.80 -3.01 -5.09
C GLN A 9 7.58 -3.44 -6.31
N ARG A 10 7.88 -2.48 -7.19
CA ARG A 10 8.70 -2.74 -8.38
C ARG A 10 10.09 -3.17 -7.94
N ALA A 11 10.52 -4.34 -8.40
CA ALA A 11 11.78 -4.96 -7.97
C ALA A 11 13.03 -4.13 -8.35
N GLU A 12 12.97 -3.35 -9.43
CA GLU A 12 14.12 -2.63 -9.98
C GLU A 12 14.58 -1.45 -9.12
N ASP A 13 13.63 -0.71 -8.54
CA ASP A 13 13.91 0.53 -7.81
C ASP A 13 13.15 0.68 -6.50
N GLY A 14 12.40 -0.35 -6.10
CA GLY A 14 11.67 -0.38 -4.84
C GLY A 14 10.47 0.59 -4.81
N VAL A 15 10.07 1.16 -5.94
CA VAL A 15 8.90 2.04 -6.03
C VAL A 15 7.64 1.25 -5.70
N VAL A 16 6.85 1.77 -4.75
CA VAL A 16 5.54 1.20 -4.42
C VAL A 16 4.55 1.59 -5.52
N VAL A 17 3.83 0.61 -6.04
CA VAL A 17 2.80 0.75 -7.07
C VAL A 17 1.44 0.49 -6.42
N LEU A 18 0.48 1.38 -6.67
CA LEU A 18 -0.91 1.18 -6.26
C LEU A 18 -1.60 0.26 -7.26
N LEU A 19 -2.04 -0.91 -6.80
CA LEU A 19 -2.77 -1.90 -7.61
C LEU A 19 -4.28 -1.67 -7.58
N SER A 20 -4.82 -1.19 -6.45
CA SER A 20 -6.24 -0.96 -6.25
C SER A 20 -6.47 0.33 -5.48
N GLU A 21 -7.06 1.33 -6.14
CA GLU A 21 -7.31 2.66 -5.54
C GLU A 21 -8.44 2.64 -4.52
N ASN A 22 -9.45 1.79 -4.72
CA ASN A 22 -10.61 1.65 -3.85
C ASN A 22 -10.76 0.19 -3.41
N PRO A 23 -9.86 -0.32 -2.55
CA PRO A 23 -9.89 -1.72 -2.15
C PRO A 23 -11.08 -2.01 -1.22
N PRO A 24 -11.58 -3.26 -1.21
CA PRO A 24 -12.57 -3.70 -0.23
C PRO A 24 -12.14 -3.44 1.22
N ALA A 25 -13.11 -3.26 2.11
CA ALA A 25 -12.88 -2.92 3.52
C ALA A 25 -12.00 -3.94 4.28
N GLU A 26 -11.95 -5.19 3.84
CA GLU A 26 -11.06 -6.22 4.40
C GLU A 26 -9.57 -5.87 4.30
N HIS A 27 -9.17 -5.06 3.31
CA HIS A 27 -7.79 -4.63 3.15
C HIS A 27 -7.45 -3.32 3.89
N ALA A 28 -8.43 -2.67 4.53
CA ALA A 28 -8.22 -1.36 5.18
C ALA A 28 -7.13 -1.41 6.26
N GLU A 29 -7.10 -2.45 7.10
CA GLU A 29 -6.07 -2.61 8.12
C GLU A 29 -4.68 -2.83 7.51
N GLY A 30 -4.60 -3.68 6.47
CA GLY A 30 -3.37 -3.94 5.74
C GLY A 30 -2.83 -2.67 5.06
N ALA A 31 -3.71 -1.85 4.48
CA ALA A 31 -3.33 -0.60 3.86
C ALA A 31 -2.79 0.43 4.88
N ARG A 32 -3.45 0.57 6.04
CA ARG A 32 -2.93 1.44 7.13
C ARG A 32 -1.58 0.96 7.64
N LYS A 33 -1.38 -0.36 7.79
CA LYS A 33 -0.07 -0.93 8.17
C LYS A 33 1.00 -0.65 7.12
N ALA A 34 0.68 -0.78 5.84
CA ALA A 34 1.59 -0.47 4.74
C ALA A 34 2.01 1.01 4.78
N ALA A 35 1.06 1.93 4.98
CA ALA A 35 1.34 3.37 5.09
C ALA A 35 2.24 3.70 6.30
N THR A 36 1.93 3.17 7.48
CA THR A 36 2.72 3.39 8.71
C THR A 36 4.15 2.87 8.59
N LEU A 37 4.36 1.76 7.89
CA LEU A 37 5.67 1.13 7.73
C LEU A 37 6.45 1.65 6.52
N CYS A 38 5.87 2.54 5.70
CA CYS A 38 6.52 3.07 4.50
C CYS A 38 7.57 4.13 4.89
N PRO A 39 8.89 3.83 4.73
CA PRO A 39 9.94 4.76 5.15
C PRO A 39 9.96 6.05 4.31
N ALA A 40 9.51 5.95 3.05
CA ALA A 40 9.44 7.08 2.13
C ALA A 40 8.16 7.93 2.31
N MET A 41 7.23 7.52 3.20
CA MET A 41 5.92 8.15 3.36
C MET A 41 5.15 8.29 2.03
N ALA A 42 5.28 7.30 1.14
CA ALA A 42 4.76 7.34 -0.22
C ALA A 42 3.27 6.95 -0.32
N ILE A 43 2.67 6.42 0.76
CA ILE A 43 1.29 5.93 0.78
C ILE A 43 0.43 6.91 1.59
N ARG A 44 -0.65 7.39 0.97
CA ARG A 44 -1.69 8.22 1.60
C ARG A 44 -3.04 7.49 1.52
N ILE A 45 -3.83 7.61 2.58
CA ILE A 45 -5.15 6.98 2.69
C ILE A 45 -6.18 8.09 2.87
N GLU A 46 -7.27 8.00 2.13
CA GLU A 46 -8.43 8.89 2.21
C GLU A 46 -9.68 8.07 2.56
N GLU A 47 -10.67 8.71 3.20
CA GLU A 47 -11.92 8.10 3.67
C GLU A 47 -13.15 8.75 3.02
#